data_AF-F6GIU5-F1
#
_entry.id   AF-F6GIU5-F1
#
_cell.length_a   1.000
_cell.length_b   1.000
_cell.length_c   1.000
_cell.angle_alpha   90.00
_cell.angle_beta   90.00
_cell.angle_gamma   90.00
#
_symmetry.space_group_name_H-M   'P 1'
#
loop_
_entity.id
_entity.type
_entity.pdbx_description
1 polymer ?
#
loop_
_entity_poly.entity_id
_entity_poly.type
_entity_poly.pdbx_seq_one_letter_code
_entity_poly.pdbx_strand_id
1 'polypeptide(L)' 'MKTKFILLFLAFISFLNTNAQCAMCRAVLESEEGMGTAKSINDGIIYLAAIPYILVFGIGYYIYRRYFRVK' A
#
# COMPACT_ATOMS: atom_id res chain seq x y z
N MET A 1 4.45 9.62 -28.28
CA MET A 1 4.85 8.52 -27.36
C MET A 1 5.69 9.02 -26.19
N LYS A 2 6.71 9.85 -26.43
CA LYS A 2 7.58 10.41 -25.38
C LYS A 2 6.83 11.20 -24.29
N THR A 3 5.84 12.01 -24.67
CA THR A 3 4.98 12.78 -23.73
C THR A 3 4.14 11.88 -22.81
N LYS A 4 3.59 10.78 -23.31
CA LYS A 4 2.87 9.81 -22.46
C LYS A 4 3.80 9.14 -21.45
N PHE A 5 5.02 8.83 -21.88
CA PHE A 5 6.04 8.23 -21.01
C PHE A 5 6.52 9.20 -19.92
N ILE A 6 6.70 10.48 -20.27
CA ILE A 6 7.03 11.55 -19.32
C ILE A 6 5.90 11.75 -18.31
N LEU A 7 4.63 11.77 -18.76
CA LEU A 7 3.48 11.88 -17.87
C LEU A 7 3.36 10.69 -16.92
N LEU A 8 3.61 9.47 -17.41
CA LEU A 8 3.61 8.25 -16.59
C LEU A 8 4.73 8.28 -15.54
N PHE A 9 5.91 8.77 -15.92
CA PHE A 9 7.05 8.91 -15.04
C PHE A 9 6.83 9.98 -13.96
N LEU A 10 6.24 11.13 -14.32
CA LEU A 10 5.85 12.15 -13.34
C LEU A 10 4.79 11.60 -12.37
N ALA A 11 3.78 10.89 -12.85
CA ALA A 11 2.76 10.28 -12.01
C ALA A 11 3.37 9.26 -11.01
N PHE A 12 4.37 8.49 -11.45
CA PHE A 12 5.10 7.54 -10.60
C PHE A 12 5.91 8.25 -9.50
N ILE A 13 6.61 9.35 -9.83
CA ILE A 13 7.36 10.15 -8.83
C ILE A 13 6.42 10.83 -7.83
N SER A 14 5.25 11.29 -8.27
CA SER A 14 4.24 11.86 -7.37
C SER A 14 3.70 10.81 -6.39
N PHE A 15 3.60 9.54 -6.79
CA PHE A 15 3.22 8.44 -5.90
C PHE A 15 4.32 8.12 -4.87
N LEU A 16 5.60 8.22 -5.24
CA LEU A 16 6.70 7.99 -4.30
C LEU A 16 6.78 9.06 -3.19
N ASN A 17 6.24 10.26 -3.44
CA ASN A 17 6.18 11.35 -2.46
C ASN A 17 4.94 11.32 -1.57
N THR A 18 4.13 10.25 -1.62
CA THR A 18 3.12 10.02 -0.59
C THR A 18 3.82 9.46 0.65
N ASN A 19 4.56 10.32 1.34
CA ASN A 19 4.72 10.17 2.79
C ASN A 19 3.30 10.05 3.33
N ALA A 20 3.00 8.96 4.07
CA ALA A 20 1.72 8.73 4.71
C ALA A 20 1.17 10.08 5.20
N GLN A 21 0.05 10.51 4.64
CA GLN A 21 -0.58 11.75 5.03
C GLN A 21 -0.82 11.67 6.52
N CYS A 22 -0.05 12.44 7.29
CA CYS A 22 -0.36 13.05 8.56
C CYS A 22 0.93 13.41 9.32
N ALA A 23 1.55 14.53 8.95
CA ALA A 23 2.48 15.24 9.82
C ALA A 23 1.79 15.81 11.08
N MET A 24 0.45 15.77 11.15
CA MET A 24 -0.31 16.08 12.38
C MET A 24 -0.36 14.92 13.38
N CYS A 25 -0.31 13.65 12.93
CA CYS A 25 -0.48 12.50 13.83
C CYS A 25 0.76 12.23 14.69
N ARG A 26 1.97 12.58 14.25
CA ARG A 26 3.19 12.29 15.04
C ARG A 26 3.20 12.97 16.41
N ALA A 27 2.78 14.23 16.51
CA ALA A 27 2.80 14.97 17.78
C ALA A 27 1.83 14.40 18.83
N VAL A 28 0.69 13.83 18.40
CA VAL A 28 -0.27 13.18 19.32
C VAL A 28 0.17 11.76 19.66
N LEU A 29 0.70 11.01 18.69
CA LEU A 29 1.07 9.60 18.86
C LEU A 29 2.38 9.37 19.64
N GLU A 30 3.28 10.37 19.71
CA GLU A 30 4.51 10.32 20.51
C GLU A 30 4.30 10.72 21.99
N SER A 31 3.08 11.12 22.37
CA SER A 31 2.70 11.30 23.78
C SER A 31 2.39 9.94 24.44
N GLU A 32 2.60 9.80 25.75
CA GLU A 32 2.33 8.55 26.48
C GLU A 32 0.86 8.09 26.34
N GLU A 33 -0.09 9.03 26.28
CA GLU A 33 -1.51 8.75 26.01
C GLU A 33 -1.77 8.34 24.54
N GLY A 34 -0.94 8.80 23.61
CA GLY A 34 -1.04 8.54 22.18
C GLY A 34 -0.51 7.17 21.74
N MET A 35 0.32 6.51 22.54
CA MET A 35 0.94 5.23 22.17
C MET A 35 -0.08 4.11 21.87
N GLY A 36 -1.19 4.06 22.63
CA GLY A 36 -2.27 3.10 22.38
C GLY A 36 -2.97 3.33 21.04
N THR A 37 -3.28 4.59 20.75
CA THR A 37 -3.86 5.02 19.46
C THR A 37 -2.88 4.76 18.30
N ALA A 38 -1.59 4.99 18.51
CA ALA A 38 -0.54 4.78 17.52
C ALA A 38 -0.48 3.32 17.06
N LYS A 39 -0.54 2.40 18.03
CA LYS A 39 -0.55 0.97 17.78
C LYS A 39 -1.76 0.56 16.94
N SER A 40 -2.96 1.03 17.33
CA SER A 40 -4.20 0.71 16.60
C SER A 40 -4.20 1.20 15.15
N ILE A 41 -3.63 2.38 14.89
CA ILE A 41 -3.52 2.93 13.53
C ILE A 41 -2.50 2.12 12.70
N ASN A 42 -1.36 1.77 13.28
CA ASN A 42 -0.34 0.96 12.60
C ASN A 42 -0.89 -0.43 12.23
N ASP A 43 -1.65 -1.06 13.12
CA ASP A 43 -2.32 -2.34 12.85
C ASP A 43 -3.34 -2.19 11.69
N GLY A 44 -4.07 -1.06 11.66
CA GLY A 44 -4.97 -0.73 10.56
C GLY A 44 -4.26 -0.54 9.21
N ILE A 45 -3.10 0.11 9.19
CA ILE A 45 -2.28 0.28 7.97
C ILE A 45 -1.82 -1.08 7.45
N ILE A 46 -1.30 -1.94 8.34
CA ILE A 46 -0.86 -3.29 7.97
C ILE A 46 -2.04 -4.11 7.45
N TYR A 47 -3.20 -4.03 8.11
CA TYR A 47 -4.40 -4.74 7.68
C TYR A 47 -4.87 -4.31 6.29
N LEU A 48 -4.97 -3.00 6.04
CA LEU A 48 -5.37 -2.46 4.75
C LEU A 48 -4.34 -2.77 3.65
N ALA A 49 -3.05 -2.77 3.98
CA ALA A 49 -1.98 -3.14 3.04
C ALA A 49 -1.98 -4.65 2.72
N ALA A 50 -2.37 -5.52 3.67
CA ALA A 50 -2.41 -6.96 3.44
C ALA A 50 -3.46 -7.37 2.40
N ILE A 51 -4.61 -6.69 2.37
CA ILE A 51 -5.74 -6.97 1.45
C ILE A 51 -5.30 -7.04 -0.03
N PRO A 52 -4.68 -6.01 -0.63
CA PRO A 52 -4.29 -6.05 -2.04
C PRO A 52 -3.28 -7.17 -2.34
N TYR A 53 -2.36 -7.49 -1.42
CA TYR A 53 -1.42 -8.60 -1.65
C TYR A 53 -2.10 -9.95 -1.67
N ILE A 54 -3.04 -10.19 -0.75
CA ILE A 54 -3.84 -11.43 -0.70
C ILE A 54 -4.68 -11.58 -1.98
N LEU A 55 -5.32 -10.49 -2.43
CA LEU A 55 -6.13 -10.50 -3.65
C LEU A 55 -5.29 -10.81 -4.89
N VAL A 56 -4.14 -10.14 -5.05
CA VAL A 56 -3.24 -10.37 -6.18
C VAL A 56 -2.71 -11.81 -6.17
N PHE A 57 -2.30 -12.32 -5.01
CA PHE A 57 -1.86 -13.71 -4.86
C PHE A 57 -2.98 -14.70 -5.23
N GLY A 58 -4.20 -14.48 -4.74
CA GLY A 58 -5.35 -15.34 -5.02
C GLY A 58 -5.72 -15.38 -6.50
N ILE A 59 -5.79 -14.22 -7.14
CA ILE A 59 -6.06 -14.10 -8.58
C ILE A 59 -4.93 -14.75 -9.40
N GLY A 60 -3.67 -14.47 -9.06
CA GLY A 60 -2.51 -15.04 -9.74
C GLY A 60 -2.48 -16.57 -9.63
N TYR A 61 -2.74 -17.10 -8.44
CA TYR A 61 -2.83 -18.54 -8.21
C TYR A 61 -3.97 -19.18 -8.99
N TYR A 62 -5.14 -18.54 -9.04
CA TYR A 62 -6.28 -19.03 -9.83
C TYR A 62 -5.94 -19.10 -11.33
N ILE A 63 -5.33 -18.05 -11.88
CA ILE A 63 -4.89 -18.01 -13.28
C ILE A 63 -3.85 -19.10 -13.55
N TYR A 64 -2.83 -19.22 -12.68
CA TYR A 64 -1.81 -20.26 -12.81
C TYR A 64 -2.43 -21.66 -12.86
N ARG A 65 -3.33 -21.98 -11.92
CA ARG A 65 -4.00 -23.28 -11.88
C ARG A 65 -4.87 -23.52 -13.12
N ARG A 66 -5.55 -22.49 -13.63
CA ARG A 66 -6.51 -22.65 -14.73
C ARG A 66 -5.83 -22.78 -16.10
N TYR A 67 -4.73 -22.06 -16.32
CA TYR A 67 -4.14 -21.90 -17.65
C TYR A 67 -2.73 -22.50 -17.78
N PHE A 68 -1.97 -22.58 -16.69
CA PHE A 68 -0.54 -22.92 -16.75
C PHE A 68 -0.17 -24.20 -16.01
N ARG A 69 -1.03 -24.71 -15.14
CA ARG A 69 -0.84 -26.01 -14.52
C ARG A 69 -1.04 -27.11 -15.57
N VAL A 70 0.07 -27.60 -16.11
CA VAL A 70 0.11 -28.84 -16.89
C VAL A 70 -0.39 -29.97 -15.97
N LYS A 71 -1.36 -30.75 -16.45
CA LYS A 71 -1.92 -31.88 -15.70
C LYS A 71 -0.85 -32.88 -15.33
#